data_AF-A0A7C7CTK5-F1
#
_entry.id   AF-A0A7C7CTK5-F1
#
_cell.length_a   1.000
_cell.length_b   1.000
_cell.length_c   1.000
_cell.angle_alpha   90.00
_cell.angle_beta   90.00
_cell.angle_gamma   90.00
#
_symmetry.space_group_name_H-M   'P 1'
#
loop_
_entity.id
_entity.type
_entity.pdbx_description
1 polymer ?
#
loop_
_entity_poly.entity_id
_entity_poly.type
_entity_poly.pdbx_seq_one_letter_code
_entity_poly.pdbx_strand_id
1 'polypeptide(L)'
;MRANFEASKNLNITSVTSFTETDLVHAYDGDWADSIFWHDNHGFDPAVEGWFYEFYDKNERNRANLTQEIRLSLSSVILGGFIHNILKRCP
;
A
#
# COMPACT_ATOMS: atom_id res chain seq x y z
N MET A 1 -2.76 1.75 -18.68
CA MET A 1 -3.21 2.18 -20.02
C MET A 1 -2.37 3.37 -20.46
N ARG A 2 -2.02 3.45 -21.75
CA ARG A 2 -1.28 4.58 -22.32
C ARG A 2 -1.95 5.01 -23.61
N ALA A 3 -2.22 6.30 -23.73
CA ALA A 3 -2.73 6.93 -24.94
C ALA A 3 -1.72 7.99 -25.41
N ASN A 4 -1.53 8.06 -26.73
CA ASN A 4 -0.70 9.05 -27.38
C ASN A 4 -1.52 9.76 -28.45
N PHE A 5 -1.40 11.08 -28.52
CA PHE A 5 -2.07 11.89 -29.52
C PHE A 5 -1.11 12.94 -30.06
N GLU A 6 -0.78 12.83 -31.34
CA GLU A 6 0.00 13.83 -32.06
C GLU A 6 -0.92 14.96 -32.51
N ALA A 7 -0.93 16.06 -31.76
CA ALA A 7 -1.78 17.20 -32.06
C ALA A 7 -1.22 18.05 -33.23
N SER A 8 0.11 18.11 -33.35
CA SER A 8 0.81 18.68 -34.50
C SER A 8 2.22 18.09 -34.60
N LYS A 9 2.94 18.38 -35.69
CA LYS A 9 4.33 17.92 -35.91
C LYS A 9 5.27 18.19 -34.74
N ASN A 10 5.00 19.25 -33.96
CA ASN A 10 5.84 19.66 -32.84
C ASN A 10 5.15 19.49 -31.48
N LEU A 11 3.91 18.98 -31.42
CA LEU A 11 3.15 18.84 -30.19
C LEU A 11 2.57 17.43 -30.06
N ASN A 12 3.07 16.68 -29.08
CA ASN A 12 2.54 15.37 -28.72
C ASN A 12 1.98 15.40 -27.29
N ILE A 13 0.81 14.78 -27.12
CA ILE A 13 0.12 14.64 -25.84
C ILE A 13 0.13 13.15 -25.47
N THR A 14 0.72 12.83 -24.33
CA THR A 14 0.66 11.47 -23.75
C THR A 14 -0.22 11.50 -22.51
N SER A 15 -1.12 10.52 -22.40
CA SER A 15 -1.89 10.24 -21.21
C SER A 15 -1.56 8.83 -20.71
N VAL A 16 -1.23 8.69 -19.43
CA VAL A 16 -0.97 7.40 -18.78
C VAL A 16 -1.91 7.27 -17.60
N THR A 17 -2.75 6.24 -17.63
CA THR A 17 -3.64 5.89 -16.52
C THR A 17 -3.21 4.55 -15.96
N SER A 18 -2.99 4.45 -14.65
CA SER A 18 -2.71 3.16 -14.01
C SER A 18 -3.64 2.92 -12.84
N PHE A 19 -4.23 1.74 -12.81
CA PHE A 19 -5.07 1.24 -11.73
C PHE A 19 -4.45 -0.03 -11.17
N THR A 20 -4.40 -0.12 -9.85
CA THR A 20 -3.93 -1.32 -9.15
C THR A 20 -4.85 -1.59 -7.97
N GLU A 21 -5.21 -2.85 -7.79
CA GLU A 21 -5.91 -3.35 -6.61
C GLU A 21 -5.05 -4.45 -5.99
N THR A 22 -4.85 -4.39 -4.69
CA THR A 22 -4.00 -5.35 -3.98
C THR A 22 -4.56 -5.57 -2.59
N ASP A 23 -4.70 -6.84 -2.22
CA ASP A 23 -4.99 -7.23 -0.85
C ASP A 23 -3.68 -7.28 -0.07
N LEU A 24 -3.55 -6.36 0.88
CA LEU A 24 -2.42 -6.29 1.79
C LEU A 24 -2.83 -6.99 3.08
N VAL A 25 -2.43 -8.25 3.20
CA VAL A 25 -2.50 -9.00 4.46
C VAL A 25 -1.13 -8.94 5.10
N HIS A 26 -1.06 -8.34 6.28
CA HIS A 26 0.16 -8.28 7.06
C HIS A 26 -0.13 -8.67 8.49
N ALA A 27 0.62 -9.65 9.01
CA ALA A 27 0.51 -10.09 10.39
C ALA A 27 1.78 -9.72 11.14
N TYR A 28 1.62 -9.21 12.36
CA TYR A 28 2.68 -9.00 13.31
C TYR A 28 2.55 -10.04 14.41
N ASP A 29 3.66 -10.70 14.70
CA ASP A 29 3.83 -11.38 15.99
C ASP A 29 4.28 -10.30 16.97
N GLY A 30 3.31 -9.74 17.72
CA GLY A 30 3.48 -8.53 18.53
C GLY A 30 4.49 -8.70 19.65
N ASP A 31 4.80 -9.94 19.97
CA ASP A 31 5.92 -10.37 20.78
C ASP A 31 6.67 -11.48 20.03
N TRP A 32 7.95 -11.64 20.36
CA TRP A 32 8.83 -12.59 19.70
C TRP A 32 8.95 -13.90 20.48
N ALA A 33 8.19 -14.04 21.57
CA ALA A 33 8.53 -14.97 22.63
C ALA A 33 7.29 -15.58 23.27
N ASP A 34 7.32 -16.91 23.41
CA ASP A 34 6.19 -17.66 23.93
C ASP A 34 5.96 -17.45 25.44
N SER A 35 4.87 -18.03 25.93
CA SER A 35 4.51 -17.98 27.34
C SER A 35 5.61 -18.52 28.27
N ILE A 36 6.46 -19.44 27.82
CA ILE A 36 7.55 -20.02 28.64
C ILE A 36 8.64 -18.97 28.85
N PHE A 37 9.06 -18.29 27.79
CA PHE A 37 10.04 -17.21 27.89
C PHE A 37 9.57 -16.10 28.83
N TRP A 38 8.31 -15.67 28.70
CA TRP A 38 7.74 -14.63 29.55
C TRP A 38 7.57 -15.09 31.00
N HIS A 39 7.30 -16.38 31.24
CA HIS A 39 7.32 -16.95 32.58
C HIS A 39 8.71 -16.87 33.20
N ASP A 40 9.70 -17.41 32.49
CA ASP A 40 11.05 -17.59 33.02
C ASP A 40 11.79 -16.26 33.24
N ASN A 41 11.50 -15.23 32.43
CA ASN A 41 12.25 -13.96 32.46
C ASN A 41 11.46 -12.80 33.07
N HIS A 42 10.13 -12.88 33.09
CA HIS A 42 9.26 -11.78 33.50
C HIS A 42 8.16 -12.18 34.49
N GLY A 43 8.12 -13.45 34.91
CA GLY A 43 7.20 -13.95 35.94
C GLY A 43 5.75 -14.07 35.48
N PHE A 44 5.49 -14.04 34.16
CA PHE A 44 4.17 -14.27 33.59
C PHE A 44 3.74 -15.72 33.78
N ASP A 45 2.64 -16.01 34.49
CA ASP A 45 2.15 -17.38 34.66
C ASP A 45 0.77 -17.55 34.00
N PRO A 46 0.68 -18.28 32.86
CA PRO A 46 -0.59 -18.53 32.19
C PRO A 46 -1.65 -19.19 33.08
N ALA A 47 -1.25 -19.98 34.08
CA ALA A 47 -2.16 -20.65 35.00
C ALA A 47 -2.75 -19.70 36.05
N VAL A 48 -2.05 -18.59 36.36
CA VAL A 48 -2.52 -17.53 37.26
C VAL A 48 -3.32 -16.49 36.48
N GLU A 49 -2.82 -16.07 35.33
CA GLU A 49 -3.42 -15.04 34.49
C GLU A 49 -4.66 -15.56 33.72
N GLY A 50 -4.72 -16.87 33.46
CA GLY A 50 -5.85 -17.52 32.78
C GLY A 50 -5.84 -17.39 31.26
N TRP A 51 -4.76 -16.88 30.67
CA TRP A 51 -4.54 -16.80 29.23
C TRP A 51 -3.07 -17.08 28.90
N PHE A 52 -2.82 -17.56 27.69
CA PHE A 52 -1.47 -17.74 27.16
C PHE A 52 -1.00 -16.45 26.49
N TYR A 53 0.29 -16.14 26.65
CA TYR A 53 0.93 -15.04 25.95
C TYR A 53 0.82 -15.26 24.43
N GLU A 54 -0.06 -14.50 23.79
CA GLU A 54 -0.34 -14.54 22.34
C GLU A 54 -0.77 -13.14 21.89
N PHE A 55 0.12 -12.39 21.23
CA PHE A 55 -0.19 -11.06 20.68
C PHE A 55 -0.13 -11.03 19.16
N TYR A 56 -0.85 -11.95 18.52
CA TYR A 56 -1.03 -11.95 17.08
C TYR A 56 -1.94 -10.80 16.63
N ASP A 57 -1.39 -9.85 15.87
CA ASP A 57 -2.17 -8.80 15.21
C ASP A 57 -2.14 -8.99 13.70
N LYS A 58 -3.33 -9.02 13.08
CA LYS A 58 -3.49 -9.18 11.64
C LYS A 58 -4.17 -7.96 11.06
N ASN A 59 -3.46 -7.29 10.16
CA ASN A 59 -3.96 -6.16 9.40
C ASN A 59 -4.33 -6.63 7.98
N GLU A 60 -5.63 -6.61 7.69
CA GLU A 60 -6.14 -6.88 6.34
C GLU A 60 -6.63 -5.57 5.72
N ARG A 61 -6.01 -5.16 4.61
CA ARG A 61 -6.38 -3.94 3.89
C ARG A 61 -6.48 -4.21 2.40
N ASN A 62 -7.61 -3.87 1.81
CA ASN A 62 -7.71 -3.73 0.36
C ASN A 62 -7.19 -2.34 -0.04
N ARG A 63 -6.13 -2.29 -0.85
CA ARG A 63 -5.55 -1.04 -1.35
C ARG A 63 -5.81 -0.91 -2.84
N ALA A 64 -6.68 0.03 -3.19
CA ALA A 64 -6.90 0.46 -4.57
C ALA A 64 -6.19 1.80 -4.82
N ASN A 65 -5.35 1.85 -5.86
CA ASN A 65 -4.69 3.09 -6.29
C ASN A 65 -5.08 3.40 -7.73
N LEU A 66 -5.35 4.68 -8.00
CA LEU A 66 -5.55 5.23 -9.33
C LEU A 66 -4.54 6.36 -9.54
N THR A 67 -3.79 6.28 -10.63
CA THR A 67 -2.85 7.33 -11.04
C THR A 67 -3.15 7.79 -12.45
N GLN A 68 -2.98 9.08 -12.67
CA GLN A 68 -3.16 9.72 -13.96
C GLN A 68 -1.97 10.65 -14.22
N GLU A 69 -1.35 10.48 -15.37
CA GLU A 69 -0.28 11.35 -15.85
C GLU A 69 -0.67 11.93 -17.21
N ILE A 70 -0.39 13.21 -17.41
CA ILE A 70 -0.51 13.88 -18.71
C ILE A 70 0.82 14.57 -19.01
N ARG A 71 1.39 14.29 -20.19
CA ARG A 71 2.61 14.92 -20.70
C ARG A 71 2.32 15.64 -22.01
N LEU A 72 2.84 16.85 -22.14
CA LEU A 72 2.89 17.67 -23.34
C LEU A 72 4.35 17.76 -23.78
N SER A 73 4.64 17.28 -24.98
CA SER A 73 5.96 17.38 -25.61
C SER A 73 5.88 18.42 -26.71
N LEU A 74 6.52 19.57 -26.52
CA LEU A 74 6.65 20.66 -27.48
C LEU A 74 8.09 20.75 -27.98
N SER A 75 8.37 20.19 -29.16
CA SER A 75 9.72 20.11 -29.74
C SER A 75 10.78 19.60 -28.73
N SER A 76 11.53 20.51 -28.10
CA SER A 76 12.60 20.21 -27.13
C SER A 76 12.16 20.30 -25.66
N VAL A 77 10.91 20.65 -25.38
CA VAL A 77 10.40 20.86 -24.02
C VAL A 77 9.33 19.83 -23.71
N ILE A 78 9.41 19.22 -22.52
CA ILE A 78 8.37 18.34 -22.00
C ILE A 78 7.84 18.93 -20.70
N LEU A 79 6.52 19.10 -20.62
CA LEU A 79 5.81 19.54 -19.43
C LEU A 79 4.73 18.52 -19.10
N GLY A 80 4.42 18.33 -17.82
CA GLY A 80 3.39 17.37 -17.45
C GLY A 80 2.93 17.52 -16.02
N GLY A 81 1.79 16.88 -15.75
CA GLY A 81 1.19 16.79 -14.43
C GLY A 81 0.91 15.34 -14.07
N PHE A 82 1.02 15.03 -12.78
CA PHE A 82 0.76 13.72 -12.23
C PHE A 82 -0.21 13.84 -11.06
N ILE A 83 -1.23 12.97 -11.04
CA ILE A 83 -2.21 12.86 -9.96
C ILE A 83 -2.17 11.42 -9.45
N HIS A 84 -2.05 11.28 -8.13
CA HIS A 84 -2.17 10.01 -7.42
C HIS A 84 -3.35 10.07 -6.47
N ASN A 85 -4.21 9.07 -6.55
CA ASN A 85 -5.36 8.93 -5.67
C ASN A 85 -5.40 7.52 -5.07
N ILE A 86 -5.62 7.47 -3.76
CA ILE A 86 -5.84 6.23 -3.02
C ILE A 86 -7.35 6.12 -2.81
N LEU A 87 -7.95 5.13 -3.45
CA LEU A 87 -9.38 4.89 -3.32
C LEU A 87 -9.62 4.15 -2.00
N LYS A 88 -10.23 4.85 -1.04
CA LYS A 88 -10.72 4.22 0.18
C LYS A 88 -12.05 3.53 -0.15
N ARG A 89 -12.12 2.21 0.01
CA ARG A 89 -13.41 1.53 0.13
C ARG A 89 -13.83 1.55 1.59
N CYS A 90 -15.10 1.90 1.84
CA CYS A 90 -15.73 1.63 3.13
C CYS A 90 -15.90 0.10 3.27
N PRO A 91 -15.75 -0.44 4.50
CA PRO A 91 -16.04 -1.85 4.77
C PRO A 91 -17.51 -2.20 4.50
#